data_AF-A0A428REF8-F1
#
_entry.id   AF-A0A428REF8-F1
#
_cell.length_a   1.000
_cell.length_b   1.000
_cell.length_c   1.000
_cell.angle_alpha   90.00
_cell.angle_beta   90.00
_cell.angle_gamma   90.00
#
_symmetry.space_group_name_H-M   'P 1'
#
loop_
_entity.id
_entity.type
_entity.pdbx_description
1 polymer ?
#
loop_
_entity_poly.entity_id
_entity_poly.type
_entity_poly.pdbx_seq_one_letter_code
_entity_poly.pdbx_strand_id
1 'polypeptide(L)'
;MAPRLLLFAGAPPASSLNAETCTINDLDDVFSEFLGLIPRRRTQSRVTPSSTSQVAWRSLPLTRQPLRAGFSQKHEISVGEHVLASQSEFFTTADVSFNGVAESFGGTDPEDVLSQFYDHSLAVHNSIPSSQLDSFEETSLEETSFMTISSTGKPTMIAPVPSHLSDLEDVPPAARILSLNPQTVTLNLIVGIISIAQPRSVTTRWGRTLSLVEILVGDDTKSGFAVTFWLDRENAATAEIRSLRRQDVVLMQNVALHVFRGKVYGQSLRKGMTKVSLLWRREGSGLYTTRDLAKRGQVHPQLAKAKQVKDWVLKFVGAHVGVRTRARTARVSWDKPPDDTQ
;
A
#
# COMPACT_ATOMS: atom_id res chain seq x y z
N MET A 1 -27.98 -25.38 20.37
CA MET A 1 -28.18 -24.06 21.00
C MET A 1 -27.52 -23.02 20.12
N ALA A 2 -28.26 -22.00 19.66
CA ALA A 2 -27.71 -20.96 18.78
C ALA A 2 -26.66 -20.10 19.53
N PRO A 3 -25.57 -19.67 18.87
CA PRO A 3 -24.57 -18.80 19.50
C PRO A 3 -25.20 -17.45 19.84
N ARG A 4 -25.10 -17.04 21.12
CA ARG A 4 -25.57 -15.73 21.59
C ARG A 4 -24.54 -14.68 21.18
N LEU A 5 -24.89 -13.85 20.21
CA LEU A 5 -24.08 -12.69 19.81
C LEU A 5 -24.24 -11.59 20.87
N LEU A 6 -23.19 -11.31 21.65
CA LEU A 6 -23.13 -10.14 22.53
C LEU A 6 -22.39 -9.01 21.80
N LEU A 7 -23.11 -7.95 21.43
CA LEU A 7 -22.51 -6.70 20.97
C LEU A 7 -22.30 -5.76 22.16
N PHE A 8 -21.05 -5.41 22.43
CA PHE A 8 -20.72 -4.32 23.37
C PHE A 8 -20.62 -3.00 22.59
N ALA A 9 -21.76 -2.32 22.46
CA ALA A 9 -21.85 -1.03 21.78
C ALA A 9 -21.52 0.11 22.75
N GLY A 10 -20.26 0.50 22.81
CA GLY A 10 -19.81 1.75 23.43
C GLY A 10 -19.82 1.78 24.95
N ALA A 11 -19.25 2.87 25.48
CA ALA A 11 -19.30 3.16 26.91
C ALA A 11 -20.74 3.53 27.30
N PRO A 12 -21.25 3.05 28.45
CA PRO A 12 -22.56 3.44 28.94
C PRO A 12 -22.61 4.97 29.19
N PRO A 13 -23.79 5.60 29.04
CA PRO A 13 -23.94 7.05 29.20
C PRO A 13 -23.49 7.47 30.61
N ALA A 14 -22.83 8.64 30.75
CA ALA A 14 -22.21 9.06 32.01
C ALA A 14 -23.20 9.12 33.20
N SER A 15 -24.48 9.40 32.90
CA SER A 15 -25.58 9.39 33.87
C SER A 15 -25.97 8.02 34.42
N SER A 16 -25.43 6.93 33.85
CA SER A 16 -25.66 5.54 34.27
C SER A 16 -24.52 4.97 35.12
N LEU A 17 -23.45 5.74 35.33
CA LEU A 17 -22.30 5.35 36.12
C LEU A 17 -22.40 6.00 37.51
N ASN A 18 -22.67 5.18 38.52
CA ASN A 18 -22.50 5.58 39.92
C ASN A 18 -21.13 5.09 40.43
N ALA A 19 -20.52 5.79 41.38
CA ALA A 19 -19.22 5.39 41.93
C ALA A 19 -19.18 3.92 42.39
N GLU A 20 -20.29 3.44 42.97
CA GLU A 20 -20.46 2.04 43.40
C GLU A 20 -20.57 1.03 42.25
N THR A 21 -20.99 1.46 41.05
CA THR A 21 -21.04 0.60 39.85
C THR A 21 -19.70 0.52 39.12
N CYS A 22 -18.76 1.42 39.44
CA CYS A 22 -17.41 1.43 38.88
C CYS A 22 -16.36 0.82 39.82
N THR A 23 -16.77 0.40 41.03
CA THR A 23 -15.90 -0.31 41.97
C THR A 23 -15.99 -1.81 41.75
N ILE A 24 -14.90 -2.41 41.27
CA ILE A 24 -14.75 -3.87 41.19
C ILE A 24 -14.39 -4.34 42.60
N ASN A 25 -15.37 -4.86 43.33
CA ASN A 25 -15.17 -5.35 44.70
C ASN A 25 -14.64 -6.78 44.73
N ASP A 26 -14.94 -7.57 43.69
CA ASP A 26 -14.51 -8.96 43.55
C ASP A 26 -13.80 -9.13 42.21
N LEU A 27 -12.60 -9.70 42.25
CA LEU A 27 -11.87 -10.12 41.06
C LEU A 27 -11.99 -11.65 40.96
N ASP A 28 -12.34 -12.15 39.78
CA ASP A 28 -12.30 -13.59 39.52
C ASP A 28 -10.92 -14.17 39.86
N ASP A 29 -10.89 -15.41 40.35
CA ASP A 29 -9.68 -16.13 40.76
C ASP A 29 -8.57 -16.11 39.69
N VAL A 30 -8.96 -16.13 38.41
CA VAL A 30 -8.02 -16.08 37.27
C VAL A 30 -7.36 -14.70 37.14
N PHE A 31 -8.14 -13.63 37.34
CA PHE A 31 -7.64 -12.26 37.30
C PHE A 31 -6.80 -11.93 38.54
N SER A 32 -7.21 -12.41 39.71
CA SER A 32 -6.44 -12.25 40.94
C SER A 32 -5.15 -13.08 40.95
N GLU A 33 -5.10 -14.25 40.28
CA GLU A 33 -3.85 -14.97 40.00
C GLU A 33 -2.96 -14.20 39.01
N PHE A 34 -3.52 -13.68 37.92
CA PHE A 34 -2.78 -12.89 36.92
C PHE A 34 -2.16 -11.61 37.52
N LEU A 35 -2.91 -10.93 38.39
CA LEU A 35 -2.47 -9.74 39.11
C LEU A 35 -1.55 -10.06 40.30
N GLY A 36 -1.32 -11.35 40.60
CA GLY A 36 -0.44 -11.78 41.70
C GLY A 36 -1.00 -11.54 43.10
N LEU A 37 -2.31 -11.32 43.22
CA LEU A 37 -3.00 -11.07 44.49
C LEU A 37 -3.28 -12.36 45.27
N ILE A 38 -3.28 -13.51 44.61
CA ILE A 38 -3.40 -14.84 45.23
C ILE A 38 -2.14 -15.67 44.95
N PRO A 39 -1.57 -16.38 45.95
CA PRO A 39 -0.48 -17.31 45.72
C PRO A 39 -0.90 -18.43 44.75
N ARG A 40 -0.18 -18.57 43.63
CA ARG A 40 -0.38 -19.64 42.65
C ARG A 40 -0.49 -21.02 43.32
N ARG A 41 -1.70 -21.56 43.43
CA ARG A 41 -1.88 -22.99 43.73
C ARG A 41 -1.48 -23.76 42.49
N ARG A 42 -0.30 -24.37 42.52
CA ARG A 42 0.12 -25.40 41.55
C ARG A 42 -0.85 -26.56 41.62
N THR A 43 -1.96 -26.48 40.88
CA THR A 43 -2.77 -27.65 40.54
C THR A 43 -2.48 -27.96 39.09
N GLN A 44 -1.71 -29.03 38.87
CA GLN A 44 -1.52 -29.64 37.56
C GLN A 44 -2.88 -30.18 37.10
N SER A 45 -3.64 -29.39 36.36
CA SER A 45 -4.70 -29.92 35.50
C SER A 45 -4.25 -29.75 34.06
N ARG A 46 -3.91 -30.90 33.45
CA ARG A 46 -3.60 -31.04 32.03
C ARG A 46 -4.91 -30.80 31.27
N VAL A 47 -5.19 -29.54 30.93
CA VAL A 47 -6.23 -29.20 29.95
C VAL A 47 -5.58 -29.26 28.57
N THR A 48 -5.97 -30.26 27.79
CA THR A 48 -5.68 -30.32 26.35
C THR A 48 -6.30 -29.11 25.66
N PRO A 49 -5.56 -28.35 24.82
CA PRO A 49 -6.14 -27.21 24.12
C PRO A 49 -7.09 -27.73 23.04
N SER A 50 -8.39 -27.69 23.34
CA SER A 50 -9.43 -27.71 22.32
C SER A 50 -9.24 -26.50 21.42
N SER A 51 -9.26 -26.74 20.11
CA SER A 51 -9.15 -25.74 19.05
C SER A 51 -10.30 -24.72 19.10
N THR A 52 -10.24 -23.77 20.01
CA THR A 52 -11.06 -22.56 19.98
C THR A 52 -10.18 -21.44 19.47
N SER A 53 -10.53 -20.93 18.28
CA SER A 53 -10.07 -19.67 17.69
C SER A 53 -9.41 -18.76 18.72
N GLN A 54 -8.08 -18.70 18.69
CA GLN A 54 -7.32 -17.76 19.51
C GLN A 54 -7.83 -16.35 19.19
N VAL A 55 -8.68 -15.80 20.06
CA VAL A 55 -9.02 -14.39 20.00
C VAL A 55 -7.73 -13.66 20.34
N ALA A 56 -7.05 -13.19 19.31
CA ALA A 56 -5.82 -12.41 19.43
C ALA A 56 -6.19 -11.03 19.98
N TRP A 57 -6.32 -10.94 21.29
CA TRP A 57 -6.38 -9.65 21.98
C TRP A 57 -5.08 -8.91 21.71
N ARG A 58 -5.16 -7.82 20.94
CA ARG A 58 -4.04 -6.90 20.73
C ARG A 58 -4.21 -5.73 21.68
N SER A 59 -3.19 -5.44 22.48
CA SER A 59 -3.13 -4.18 23.22
C SER A 59 -2.97 -3.04 22.22
N LEU A 60 -3.89 -2.06 22.27
CA LEU A 60 -3.71 -0.81 21.54
C LEU A 60 -2.89 0.12 22.43
N PRO A 61 -1.68 0.52 22.03
CA PRO A 61 -0.90 1.48 22.81
C PRO A 61 -1.69 2.79 22.95
N LEU A 62 -1.70 3.37 24.15
CA LEU A 62 -2.32 4.68 24.43
C LEU A 62 -1.71 5.79 23.55
N THR A 63 -0.45 5.62 23.15
CA THR A 63 0.16 6.39 22.08
C THR A 63 -0.33 5.85 20.73
N ARG A 64 -1.15 6.63 20.02
CA ARG A 64 -1.65 6.29 18.68
C ARG A 64 -0.49 5.95 17.75
N GLN A 65 -0.26 4.66 17.55
CA GLN A 65 0.61 4.17 16.49
C GLN A 65 -0.23 3.98 15.23
N PRO A 66 0.20 4.48 14.06
CA PRO A 66 -0.41 4.09 12.81
C PRO A 66 -0.39 2.57 12.70
N LEU A 67 -1.57 1.95 12.59
CA LEU A 67 -1.66 0.51 12.47
C LEU A 67 -0.88 0.09 11.21
N ARG A 68 0.14 -0.76 11.36
CA ARG A 68 0.74 -1.49 10.23
C ARG A 68 -0.20 -2.60 9.72
N ALA A 69 -1.50 -2.34 9.74
CA ALA A 69 -2.40 -3.20 8.99
C ALA A 69 -2.02 -3.01 7.52
N GLY A 70 -2.04 -4.07 6.70
CA GLY A 70 -1.84 -3.94 5.26
C GLY A 70 -2.94 -3.08 4.63
N PHE A 71 -3.46 -3.46 3.47
CA PHE A 71 -4.59 -2.79 2.81
C PHE A 71 -5.92 -2.72 3.60
N SER A 72 -5.90 -2.93 4.92
CA SER A 72 -7.04 -2.89 5.84
C SER A 72 -7.58 -1.51 6.16
N GLN A 73 -6.95 -0.43 5.68
CA GLN A 73 -7.50 0.91 5.79
C GLN A 73 -7.85 1.39 4.38
N LYS A 74 -9.15 1.47 4.09
CA LYS A 74 -9.62 2.21 2.93
C LYS A 74 -9.20 3.67 3.12
N HIS A 75 -8.33 4.18 2.25
CA HIS A 75 -8.04 5.60 2.15
C HIS A 75 -9.06 6.31 1.24
N GLU A 76 -10.26 5.74 1.13
CA GLU A 76 -11.39 6.30 0.38
C GLU A 76 -12.02 7.40 1.24
N ILE A 77 -11.94 8.64 0.78
CA ILE A 77 -12.65 9.75 1.39
C ILE A 77 -14.14 9.49 1.14
N SER A 78 -14.92 9.31 2.21
CA SER A 78 -16.38 9.29 2.16
C SER A 78 -16.92 10.65 1.70
N VAL A 79 -16.95 10.87 0.39
CA VAL A 79 -17.92 11.76 -0.24
C VAL A 79 -19.06 10.87 -0.72
N GLY A 80 -20.05 10.64 0.15
CA GLY A 80 -21.27 9.90 -0.20
C GLY A 80 -21.08 8.38 -0.28
N GLU A 81 -21.39 7.71 0.83
CA GLU A 81 -21.24 6.27 1.11
C GLU A 81 -22.03 5.31 0.21
N HIS A 82 -22.64 5.80 -0.88
CA HIS A 82 -23.52 5.01 -1.75
C HIS A 82 -23.26 5.15 -3.26
N VAL A 83 -22.27 5.95 -3.69
CA VAL A 83 -22.00 6.19 -5.14
C VAL A 83 -20.58 5.82 -5.58
N LEU A 84 -19.58 5.83 -4.69
CA LEU A 84 -18.16 5.68 -5.08
C LEU A 84 -17.58 4.26 -4.98
N ALA A 85 -18.17 3.39 -4.17
CA ALA A 85 -17.73 1.98 -4.10
C ALA A 85 -17.89 1.22 -5.44
N SER A 86 -18.74 1.75 -6.34
CA SER A 86 -18.95 1.24 -7.71
C SER A 86 -18.11 1.96 -8.79
N GLN A 87 -17.25 2.92 -8.43
CA GLN A 87 -16.53 3.78 -9.39
C GLN A 87 -14.99 3.72 -9.27
N SER A 88 -14.41 2.81 -8.49
CA SER A 88 -12.97 2.55 -8.63
C SER A 88 -12.71 1.77 -9.91
N GLU A 89 -12.22 2.46 -10.93
CA GLU A 89 -11.72 1.88 -12.19
C GLU A 89 -10.51 0.96 -11.95
N PHE A 90 -9.82 1.14 -10.82
CA PHE A 90 -8.64 0.37 -10.46
C PHE A 90 -8.98 -0.83 -9.57
N PHE A 91 -8.32 -1.95 -9.85
CA PHE A 91 -8.39 -3.17 -9.08
C PHE A 91 -7.34 -3.16 -7.96
N THR A 92 -7.76 -3.51 -6.74
CA THR A 92 -6.86 -3.83 -5.61
C THR A 92 -7.35 -5.09 -4.92
N THR A 93 -6.43 -5.90 -4.36
CA THR A 93 -6.86 -7.09 -3.60
C THR A 93 -7.63 -6.72 -2.32
N ALA A 94 -7.52 -5.49 -1.84
CA ALA A 94 -8.31 -4.97 -0.73
C ALA A 94 -9.82 -4.99 -1.03
N ASP A 95 -10.21 -4.69 -2.27
CA ASP A 95 -11.62 -4.64 -2.70
C ASP A 95 -12.29 -6.00 -2.57
N VAL A 96 -11.52 -7.08 -2.66
CA VAL A 96 -12.02 -8.46 -2.54
C VAL A 96 -12.19 -8.85 -1.06
N SER A 97 -11.30 -8.39 -0.18
CA SER A 97 -11.31 -8.77 1.24
C SER A 97 -12.27 -7.94 2.11
N PHE A 98 -12.48 -6.65 1.81
CA PHE A 98 -13.25 -5.74 2.68
C PHE A 98 -14.68 -5.49 2.23
N ASN A 99 -15.00 -5.85 1.00
CA ASN A 99 -16.24 -5.49 0.37
C ASN A 99 -17.02 -6.77 0.09
N GLY A 100 -18.26 -6.84 0.56
CA GLY A 100 -19.28 -7.79 0.09
C GLY A 100 -19.64 -7.63 -1.39
N VAL A 101 -18.74 -7.06 -2.20
CA VAL A 101 -18.81 -6.93 -3.66
C VAL A 101 -18.71 -8.32 -4.34
N ALA A 102 -18.64 -9.40 -3.56
CA ALA A 102 -19.06 -10.73 -4.01
C ALA A 102 -20.41 -10.70 -4.74
N GLU A 103 -21.34 -9.81 -4.40
CA GLU A 103 -22.61 -9.64 -5.14
C GLU A 103 -22.42 -9.05 -6.55
N SER A 104 -21.49 -8.11 -6.76
CA SER A 104 -21.23 -7.53 -8.09
C SER A 104 -20.42 -8.46 -9.00
N PHE A 105 -19.66 -9.38 -8.41
CA PHE A 105 -18.87 -10.36 -9.15
C PHE A 105 -19.46 -11.79 -9.17
N GLY A 106 -20.76 -11.94 -8.86
CA GLY A 106 -21.49 -13.19 -9.09
C GLY A 106 -21.41 -14.22 -7.95
N GLY A 107 -21.61 -13.81 -6.70
CA GLY A 107 -21.84 -14.69 -5.55
C GLY A 107 -20.70 -15.63 -5.17
N THR A 108 -19.49 -15.41 -5.69
CA THR A 108 -18.33 -16.28 -5.46
C THR A 108 -17.63 -15.93 -4.13
N ASP A 109 -17.07 -16.94 -3.46
CA ASP A 109 -16.29 -16.77 -2.23
C ASP A 109 -15.11 -15.79 -2.48
N PRO A 110 -14.88 -14.75 -1.65
CA PRO A 110 -13.75 -13.82 -1.80
C PRO A 110 -12.39 -14.52 -1.92
N GLU A 111 -12.18 -15.66 -1.26
CA GLU A 111 -10.92 -16.42 -1.39
C GLU A 111 -10.75 -17.00 -2.79
N ASP A 112 -11.83 -17.47 -3.43
CA ASP A 112 -11.80 -17.97 -4.81
C ASP A 112 -11.46 -16.86 -5.79
N VAL A 113 -12.03 -15.68 -5.60
CA VAL A 113 -11.74 -14.50 -6.44
C VAL A 113 -10.27 -14.11 -6.34
N LEU A 114 -9.72 -14.16 -5.12
CA LEU A 114 -8.33 -13.83 -4.87
C LEU A 114 -7.38 -14.87 -5.47
N SER A 115 -7.74 -16.15 -5.36
CA SER A 115 -7.03 -17.25 -6.02
C SER A 115 -7.02 -17.10 -7.55
N GLN A 116 -8.18 -16.80 -8.15
CA GLN A 116 -8.31 -16.51 -9.58
C GLN A 116 -7.45 -15.31 -10.00
N PHE A 117 -7.39 -14.27 -9.18
CA PHE A 117 -6.53 -13.12 -9.45
C PHE A 117 -5.04 -13.52 -9.46
N TYR A 118 -4.59 -14.34 -8.51
CA TYR A 118 -3.20 -14.79 -8.47
C TYR A 118 -2.85 -15.65 -9.68
N ASP A 119 -3.72 -16.58 -10.05
CA ASP A 119 -3.53 -17.41 -11.24
C ASP A 119 -3.48 -16.56 -12.51
N HIS A 120 -4.42 -15.60 -12.65
CA HIS A 120 -4.44 -14.65 -13.76
C HIS A 120 -3.17 -13.80 -13.82
N SER A 121 -2.85 -13.11 -12.72
CA SER A 121 -1.70 -12.21 -12.64
C SER A 121 -0.40 -12.98 -12.89
N LEU A 122 -0.25 -14.19 -12.35
CA LEU A 122 0.93 -15.00 -12.58
C LEU A 122 1.02 -15.51 -14.03
N ALA A 123 -0.09 -15.94 -14.64
CA ALA A 123 -0.12 -16.39 -16.02
C ALA A 123 0.32 -15.26 -16.97
N VAL A 124 -0.24 -14.06 -16.78
CA VAL A 124 0.10 -12.87 -17.58
C VAL A 124 1.55 -12.45 -17.34
N HIS A 125 2.04 -12.51 -16.10
CA HIS A 125 3.46 -12.27 -15.80
C HIS A 125 4.35 -13.19 -16.63
N ASN A 126 3.97 -14.47 -16.79
CA ASN A 126 4.71 -15.48 -17.56
C ASN A 126 4.63 -15.28 -19.08
N SER A 127 3.51 -14.77 -19.58
CA SER A 127 3.16 -14.84 -21.00
C SER A 127 3.74 -13.73 -21.86
N ILE A 128 4.42 -12.73 -21.29
CA ILE A 128 4.99 -11.61 -22.06
C ILE A 128 6.37 -12.03 -22.59
N PRO A 129 6.50 -12.42 -23.88
CA PRO A 129 7.79 -12.75 -24.47
C PRO A 129 8.67 -11.49 -24.52
N SER A 130 9.95 -11.65 -24.18
CA SER A 130 10.92 -10.55 -24.17
C SER A 130 11.03 -9.84 -25.54
N SER A 131 10.71 -10.51 -26.66
CA SER A 131 10.75 -9.95 -28.00
C SER A 131 9.69 -8.88 -28.28
N GLN A 132 8.54 -8.89 -27.59
CA GLN A 132 7.57 -7.77 -27.67
C GLN A 132 8.08 -6.52 -26.95
N LEU A 133 9.16 -6.66 -26.18
CA LEU A 133 9.75 -5.61 -25.36
C LEU A 133 11.09 -5.10 -25.93
N ASP A 134 11.60 -5.65 -27.04
CA ASP A 134 12.84 -5.18 -27.70
C ASP A 134 12.66 -3.82 -28.41
N SER A 135 11.43 -3.44 -28.76
CA SER A 135 11.16 -2.11 -29.33
C SER A 135 11.38 -0.95 -28.34
N PHE A 136 11.59 -1.25 -27.04
CA PHE A 136 11.82 -0.24 -26.01
C PHE A 136 13.28 0.20 -25.88
N GLU A 137 14.24 -0.54 -26.46
CA GLU A 137 15.66 -0.14 -26.47
C GLU A 137 16.02 0.76 -27.67
N GLU A 138 15.26 0.74 -28.77
CA GLU A 138 15.61 1.45 -30.01
C GLU A 138 15.37 2.98 -30.00
N THR A 139 14.67 3.54 -29.01
CA THR A 139 14.54 5.01 -28.87
C THR A 139 15.66 5.67 -28.05
N SER A 140 16.70 4.92 -27.68
CA SER A 140 17.91 5.43 -27.01
C SER A 140 19.14 5.41 -27.94
N LEU A 141 18.96 5.66 -29.24
CA LEU A 141 20.07 5.79 -30.17
C LEU A 141 20.79 7.12 -29.97
N GLU A 142 21.94 7.00 -29.30
CA GLU A 142 23.22 7.64 -29.61
C GLU A 142 23.20 9.05 -30.19
N GLU A 143 23.41 10.05 -29.34
CA GLU A 143 24.09 11.27 -29.76
C GLU A 143 25.27 11.60 -28.82
N THR A 144 26.45 11.25 -29.34
CA THR A 144 27.69 12.03 -29.30
C THR A 144 28.69 11.86 -28.15
N SER A 145 29.82 11.28 -28.57
CA SER A 145 31.19 11.78 -28.39
C SER A 145 31.98 11.32 -27.15
N PHE A 146 32.87 10.38 -27.46
CA PHE A 146 34.10 10.06 -26.76
C PHE A 146 34.96 11.33 -26.63
N MET A 147 34.99 11.96 -25.45
CA MET A 147 36.10 12.84 -25.05
C MET A 147 36.56 12.47 -23.64
N THR A 148 37.75 11.86 -23.61
CA THR A 148 38.57 11.66 -22.43
C THR A 148 38.94 13.01 -21.81
N ILE A 149 38.45 13.32 -20.61
CA ILE A 149 39.10 14.27 -19.70
C ILE A 149 39.00 13.71 -18.27
N SER A 150 40.17 13.55 -17.67
CA SER A 150 40.46 13.16 -16.30
C SER A 150 39.99 14.22 -15.27
N SER A 151 39.86 13.77 -14.02
CA SER A 151 39.82 14.53 -12.75
C SER A 151 38.46 14.79 -12.08
N THR A 152 38.31 14.16 -10.91
CA THR A 152 37.62 14.60 -9.68
C THR A 152 36.26 15.29 -9.83
N GLY A 153 35.17 14.50 -9.81
CA GLY A 153 33.81 14.98 -9.56
C GLY A 153 32.88 13.82 -9.24
N LYS A 154 32.03 13.94 -8.21
CA LYS A 154 31.07 12.90 -7.81
C LYS A 154 30.17 12.52 -9.01
N PRO A 155 29.92 11.22 -9.28
CA PRO A 155 29.02 10.84 -10.35
C PRO A 155 27.60 11.28 -9.99
N THR A 156 27.07 12.25 -10.74
CA THR A 156 25.67 12.66 -10.64
C THR A 156 24.86 11.60 -11.40
N MET A 157 24.44 10.55 -10.70
CA MET A 157 23.58 9.50 -11.26
C MET A 157 22.16 10.05 -11.47
N ILE A 158 21.94 10.82 -12.53
CA ILE A 158 20.59 11.14 -12.99
C ILE A 158 20.05 9.84 -13.59
N ALA A 159 19.04 9.22 -12.96
CA ALA A 159 18.32 8.12 -13.58
C ALA A 159 17.75 8.62 -14.92
N PRO A 160 17.99 7.94 -16.06
CA PRO A 160 17.52 8.38 -17.36
C PRO A 160 16.01 8.59 -17.33
N VAL A 161 15.59 9.73 -17.86
CA VAL A 161 14.19 10.14 -17.85
C VAL A 161 13.51 9.36 -18.96
N PRO A 162 12.47 8.57 -18.66
CA PRO A 162 11.70 7.92 -19.72
C PRO A 162 11.14 8.98 -20.68
N SER A 163 11.15 8.68 -21.98
CA SER A 163 10.68 9.58 -23.03
C SER A 163 9.22 10.03 -22.85
N HIS A 164 8.41 9.25 -22.14
CA HIS A 164 7.02 9.58 -21.82
C HIS A 164 6.71 9.25 -20.36
N LEU A 165 6.40 10.28 -19.56
CA LEU A 165 5.83 10.17 -18.22
C LEU A 165 4.32 10.30 -18.33
N SER A 166 3.58 9.40 -17.70
CA SER A 166 2.12 9.41 -17.68
C SER A 166 1.60 9.69 -16.28
N ASP A 167 0.49 10.40 -16.21
CA ASP A 167 -0.22 10.65 -14.96
C ASP A 167 -1.24 9.53 -14.70
N LEU A 168 -1.69 9.39 -13.46
CA LEU A 168 -2.63 8.31 -13.13
C LEU A 168 -4.04 8.54 -13.70
N GLU A 169 -4.39 9.77 -14.04
CA GLU A 169 -5.62 10.08 -14.79
C GLU A 169 -5.60 9.59 -16.24
N ASP A 170 -4.41 9.45 -16.84
CA ASP A 170 -4.23 9.01 -18.23
C ASP A 170 -4.33 7.48 -18.41
N VAL A 171 -4.49 6.73 -17.31
CA VAL A 171 -4.61 5.28 -17.36
C VAL A 171 -5.86 4.91 -18.16
N PRO A 172 -5.73 4.19 -19.30
CA PRO A 172 -6.87 3.88 -20.15
C PRO A 172 -7.86 2.92 -19.46
N PRO A 173 -9.15 3.01 -19.78
CA PRO A 173 -10.15 2.11 -19.24
C PRO A 173 -9.94 0.68 -19.73
N ALA A 174 -10.46 -0.28 -18.96
CA ALA A 174 -10.31 -1.71 -19.20
C ALA A 174 -10.66 -2.13 -20.64
N ALA A 175 -11.75 -1.61 -21.20
CA ALA A 175 -12.17 -1.92 -22.57
C ALA A 175 -11.09 -1.53 -23.61
N ARG A 176 -10.41 -0.39 -23.41
CA ARG A 176 -9.35 0.06 -24.31
C ARG A 176 -8.10 -0.79 -24.18
N ILE A 177 -7.71 -1.17 -22.96
CA ILE A 177 -6.57 -2.07 -22.73
C ILE A 177 -6.82 -3.42 -23.41
N LEU A 178 -8.03 -3.98 -23.24
CA LEU A 178 -8.40 -5.26 -23.87
C LEU A 178 -8.41 -5.17 -25.40
N SER A 179 -8.80 -4.02 -25.98
CA SER A 179 -8.80 -3.83 -27.43
C SER A 179 -7.41 -3.82 -28.07
N LEU A 180 -6.35 -3.61 -27.27
CA LEU A 180 -4.96 -3.58 -27.72
C LEU A 180 -4.26 -4.95 -27.62
N ASN A 181 -4.91 -5.96 -27.02
CA ASN A 181 -4.40 -7.33 -26.94
C ASN A 181 -4.15 -7.88 -28.36
N PRO A 182 -2.97 -8.46 -28.70
CA PRO A 182 -1.91 -9.00 -27.83
C PRO A 182 -0.82 -8.04 -27.36
N GLN A 183 -0.87 -6.76 -27.71
CA GLN A 183 0.12 -5.78 -27.27
C GLN A 183 -0.15 -5.38 -25.81
N THR A 184 0.88 -5.50 -24.96
CA THR A 184 0.80 -5.03 -23.57
C THR A 184 1.09 -3.54 -23.50
N VAL A 185 0.16 -2.76 -22.93
CA VAL A 185 0.35 -1.33 -22.68
C VAL A 185 1.22 -1.15 -21.44
N THR A 186 2.26 -0.31 -21.53
CA THR A 186 3.15 0.00 -20.41
C THR A 186 3.16 1.51 -20.12
N LEU A 187 3.32 1.88 -18.85
CA LEU A 187 3.41 3.27 -18.39
C LEU A 187 4.71 3.51 -17.62
N ASN A 188 5.20 4.75 -17.70
CA ASN A 188 6.21 5.26 -16.77
C ASN A 188 5.55 6.29 -15.85
N LEU A 189 5.62 6.07 -14.55
CA LEU A 189 4.83 6.77 -13.55
C LEU A 189 5.75 7.39 -12.49
N ILE A 190 5.46 8.64 -12.10
CA ILE A 190 6.01 9.24 -10.87
C ILE A 190 4.88 9.32 -9.87
N VAL A 191 4.98 8.53 -8.80
CA VAL A 191 3.87 8.32 -7.88
C VAL A 191 4.36 8.26 -6.43
N GLY A 192 3.46 8.62 -5.52
CA GLY A 192 3.63 8.48 -4.09
C GLY A 192 3.08 7.14 -3.59
N ILE A 193 3.84 6.46 -2.74
CA ILE A 193 3.40 5.21 -2.11
C ILE A 193 2.43 5.53 -0.97
N ILE A 194 1.17 5.10 -1.14
CA ILE A 194 0.12 5.24 -0.13
C ILE A 194 0.22 4.12 0.89
N SER A 195 0.37 2.88 0.43
CA SER A 195 0.50 1.70 1.28
C SER A 195 1.18 0.55 0.53
N ILE A 196 1.66 -0.44 1.28
CA ILE A 196 2.29 -1.65 0.73
C ILE A 196 1.61 -2.85 1.41
N ALA A 197 1.10 -3.80 0.61
CA ALA A 197 0.57 -5.07 1.13
C ALA A 197 1.63 -5.82 1.89
N GLN A 198 1.18 -6.62 2.85
CA GLN A 198 2.02 -7.69 3.37
C GLN A 198 2.40 -8.63 2.22
N PRO A 199 3.69 -8.92 2.00
CA PRO A 199 4.13 -9.86 0.98
C PRO A 199 3.48 -11.23 1.19
N ARG A 200 2.85 -11.76 0.15
CA ARG A 200 2.19 -13.08 0.16
C ARG A 200 3.09 -14.10 -0.53
N SER A 201 3.23 -15.29 0.06
CA SER A 201 3.97 -16.39 -0.58
C SER A 201 3.02 -17.24 -1.40
N VAL A 202 3.31 -17.42 -2.68
CA VAL A 202 2.52 -18.23 -3.60
C VAL A 202 3.37 -19.39 -4.10
N THR A 203 2.94 -20.61 -3.82
CA THR A 203 3.58 -21.84 -4.31
C THR A 203 2.87 -22.29 -5.58
N THR A 204 3.58 -22.26 -6.70
CA THR A 204 3.06 -22.78 -7.96
C THR A 204 2.93 -24.30 -7.92
N ARG A 205 2.09 -24.88 -8.79
CA ARG A 205 1.92 -26.35 -8.93
C ARG A 205 3.21 -27.12 -9.22
N TRP A 206 4.24 -26.44 -9.72
CA TRP A 206 5.55 -27.02 -10.02
C TRP A 206 6.57 -26.84 -8.87
N GLY A 207 6.12 -26.43 -7.69
CA GLY A 207 6.96 -26.30 -6.49
C GLY A 207 7.76 -25.00 -6.39
N ARG A 208 7.72 -24.12 -7.40
CA ARG A 208 8.36 -22.81 -7.32
C ARG A 208 7.57 -21.90 -6.39
N THR A 209 8.24 -21.32 -5.40
CA THR A 209 7.65 -20.35 -4.46
C THR A 209 8.03 -18.94 -4.87
N LEU A 210 7.03 -18.09 -5.10
CA LEU A 210 7.20 -16.67 -5.42
C LEU A 210 6.61 -15.81 -4.31
N SER A 211 7.09 -14.57 -4.18
CA SER A 211 6.53 -13.58 -3.26
C SER A 211 5.79 -12.51 -4.05
N LEU A 212 4.48 -12.37 -3.82
CA LEU A 212 3.66 -11.32 -4.39
C LEU A 212 3.61 -10.13 -3.45
N VAL A 213 3.95 -8.95 -3.95
CA VAL A 213 3.83 -7.67 -3.24
C VAL A 213 2.94 -6.74 -4.04
N GLU A 214 1.92 -6.18 -3.41
CA GLU A 214 1.06 -5.16 -4.01
C GLU A 214 1.38 -3.81 -3.37
N ILE A 215 1.60 -2.78 -4.19
CA ILE A 215 1.89 -1.42 -3.76
C ILE A 215 0.75 -0.52 -4.22
N LEU A 216 0.11 0.18 -3.29
CA LEU A 216 -0.89 1.20 -3.60
C LEU A 216 -0.20 2.53 -3.84
N VAL A 217 -0.48 3.13 -4.98
CA VAL A 217 0.13 4.38 -5.38
C VAL A 217 -0.91 5.43 -5.73
N GLY A 218 -0.48 6.68 -5.70
CA GLY A 218 -1.27 7.84 -6.12
C GLY A 218 -0.37 9.01 -6.50
N ASP A 219 -0.93 9.96 -7.23
CA ASP A 219 -0.32 11.23 -7.57
C ASP A 219 -1.33 12.37 -7.37
N ASP A 220 -1.00 13.57 -7.82
CA ASP A 220 -1.87 14.73 -7.72
C ASP A 220 -3.13 14.66 -8.58
N THR A 221 -3.19 13.74 -9.55
CA THR A 221 -4.33 13.57 -10.47
C THR A 221 -5.31 12.50 -9.99
N LYS A 222 -4.80 11.34 -9.55
CA LYS A 222 -5.62 10.19 -9.14
C LYS A 222 -4.90 9.35 -8.09
N SER A 223 -5.66 8.56 -7.34
CA SER A 223 -5.12 7.67 -6.31
C SER A 223 -5.84 6.33 -6.33
N GLY A 224 -5.30 5.34 -5.63
CA GLY A 224 -5.92 4.01 -5.53
C GLY A 224 -5.48 3.05 -6.65
N PHE A 225 -4.43 3.38 -7.40
CA PHE A 225 -3.87 2.48 -8.40
C PHE A 225 -2.95 1.45 -7.73
N ALA A 226 -3.22 0.16 -7.90
CA ALA A 226 -2.40 -0.90 -7.33
C ALA A 226 -1.42 -1.45 -8.37
N VAL A 227 -0.14 -1.56 -7.98
CA VAL A 227 0.91 -2.20 -8.78
C VAL A 227 1.37 -3.49 -8.11
N THR A 228 1.30 -4.59 -8.84
CA THR A 228 1.69 -5.91 -8.36
C THR A 228 3.09 -6.31 -8.82
N PHE A 229 3.86 -6.87 -7.89
CA PHE A 229 5.23 -7.31 -8.10
C PHE A 229 5.37 -8.78 -7.74
N TRP A 230 5.78 -9.59 -8.73
CA TRP A 230 6.12 -10.99 -8.54
C TRP A 230 7.63 -11.13 -8.31
N LEU A 231 8.01 -11.28 -7.06
CA LEU A 231 9.39 -11.27 -6.61
C LEU A 231 9.93 -12.68 -6.41
N ASP A 232 11.11 -12.93 -6.96
CA ASP A 232 11.93 -14.08 -6.62
C ASP A 232 12.87 -13.73 -5.45
N ARG A 233 13.23 -14.72 -4.63
CA ARG A 233 14.07 -14.51 -3.43
C ARG A 233 15.47 -14.01 -3.77
N GLU A 234 15.96 -14.28 -4.97
CA GLU A 234 17.36 -14.08 -5.37
C GLU A 234 17.61 -12.81 -6.20
N ASN A 235 16.56 -12.05 -6.54
CA ASN A 235 16.71 -10.89 -7.43
C ASN A 235 17.04 -9.60 -6.67
N ALA A 236 18.02 -8.81 -7.13
CA ALA A 236 18.38 -7.52 -6.55
C ALA A 236 17.20 -6.51 -6.57
N ALA A 237 16.37 -6.54 -7.63
CA ALA A 237 15.16 -5.71 -7.71
C ALA A 237 14.17 -5.98 -6.55
N THR A 238 14.19 -7.19 -6.00
CA THR A 238 13.40 -7.56 -4.82
C THR A 238 13.85 -6.76 -3.59
N ALA A 239 15.14 -6.47 -3.45
CA ALA A 239 15.65 -5.70 -2.31
C ALA A 239 15.20 -4.23 -2.37
N GLU A 240 15.24 -3.63 -3.57
CA GLU A 240 14.77 -2.26 -3.80
C GLU A 240 13.29 -2.13 -3.43
N ILE A 241 12.44 -3.02 -3.95
CA ILE A 241 11.00 -3.03 -3.70
C ILE A 241 10.70 -3.27 -2.20
N ARG A 242 11.44 -4.15 -1.54
CA ARG A 242 11.31 -4.38 -0.08
C ARG A 242 11.76 -3.21 0.78
N SER A 243 12.64 -2.35 0.25
CA SER A 243 13.15 -1.17 0.96
C SER A 243 12.20 0.03 0.88
N LEU A 244 11.21 -0.02 -0.01
CA LEU A 244 10.19 1.01 -0.19
C LEU A 244 9.31 1.13 1.05
N ARG A 245 8.82 2.34 1.27
CA ARG A 245 8.02 2.72 2.42
C ARG A 245 6.86 3.58 1.98
N ARG A 246 5.82 3.58 2.80
CA ARG A 246 4.75 4.58 2.72
C ARG A 246 5.37 5.99 2.72
N GLN A 247 4.83 6.88 1.89
CA GLN A 247 5.30 8.26 1.65
C GLN A 247 6.54 8.40 0.76
N ASP A 248 7.14 7.32 0.30
CA ASP A 248 8.18 7.43 -0.73
C ASP A 248 7.57 7.93 -2.03
N VAL A 249 8.29 8.80 -2.72
CA VAL A 249 8.00 9.18 -4.11
C VAL A 249 8.96 8.40 -5.00
N VAL A 250 8.40 7.65 -5.94
CA VAL A 250 9.14 6.71 -6.79
C VAL A 250 8.85 6.97 -8.25
N LEU A 251 9.85 6.71 -9.10
CA LEU A 251 9.71 6.55 -10.54
C LEU A 251 9.56 5.05 -10.80
N MET A 252 8.42 4.63 -11.34
CA MET A 252 8.21 3.27 -11.84
C MET A 252 8.24 3.30 -13.36
N GLN A 253 9.17 2.57 -13.97
CA GLN A 253 9.32 2.49 -15.42
C GLN A 253 8.76 1.16 -15.93
N ASN A 254 8.14 1.18 -17.11
CA ASN A 254 7.60 -0.02 -17.76
C ASN A 254 6.63 -0.80 -16.87
N VAL A 255 5.68 -0.12 -16.24
CA VAL A 255 4.58 -0.77 -15.52
C VAL A 255 3.55 -1.25 -16.53
N ALA A 256 3.36 -2.56 -16.64
CA ALA A 256 2.37 -3.14 -17.55
C ALA A 256 0.96 -2.97 -17.00
N LEU A 257 0.02 -2.65 -17.87
CA LEU A 257 -1.40 -2.55 -17.53
C LEU A 257 -2.12 -3.84 -17.89
N HIS A 258 -2.89 -4.36 -16.93
CA HIS A 258 -3.74 -5.52 -17.13
C HIS A 258 -5.13 -5.28 -16.57
N VAL A 259 -6.07 -6.11 -17.01
CA VAL A 259 -7.47 -6.03 -16.61
C VAL A 259 -7.83 -7.31 -15.89
N PHE A 260 -8.42 -7.18 -14.71
CA PHE A 260 -9.02 -8.28 -13.99
C PHE A 260 -10.44 -7.90 -13.60
N ARG A 261 -11.42 -8.71 -14.02
CA ARG A 261 -12.85 -8.49 -13.77
C ARG A 261 -13.32 -7.07 -14.11
N GLY A 262 -12.89 -6.55 -15.26
CA GLY A 262 -13.28 -5.23 -15.77
C GLY A 262 -12.57 -4.04 -15.10
N LYS A 263 -11.68 -4.28 -14.15
CA LYS A 263 -10.89 -3.25 -13.47
C LYS A 263 -9.42 -3.32 -13.85
N VAL A 264 -8.75 -2.18 -13.87
CA VAL A 264 -7.36 -2.04 -14.32
C VAL A 264 -6.39 -2.13 -13.14
N TYR A 265 -5.27 -2.83 -13.31
CA TYR A 265 -4.18 -2.82 -12.33
C TYR A 265 -2.83 -2.76 -13.04
N GLY A 266 -1.83 -2.28 -12.31
CA GLY A 266 -0.44 -2.27 -12.74
C GLY A 266 0.27 -3.57 -12.36
N GLN A 267 1.21 -3.99 -13.20
CA GLN A 267 2.00 -5.18 -12.96
C GLN A 267 3.44 -4.98 -13.40
N SER A 268 4.38 -5.49 -12.58
CA SER A 268 5.77 -5.55 -12.95
C SER A 268 6.02 -6.58 -14.06
N LEU A 269 6.84 -6.22 -15.02
CA LEU A 269 7.40 -7.11 -16.04
C LEU A 269 8.57 -7.93 -15.49
N ARG A 270 8.85 -9.05 -16.17
CA ARG A 270 9.91 -9.99 -15.80
C ARG A 270 11.31 -9.45 -16.01
N LYS A 271 12.29 -10.17 -15.45
CA LYS A 271 13.73 -9.99 -15.70
C LYS A 271 14.21 -8.55 -15.45
N GLY A 272 13.57 -7.82 -14.54
CA GLY A 272 13.97 -6.44 -14.20
C GLY A 272 13.62 -5.40 -15.26
N MET A 273 12.70 -5.71 -16.18
CA MET A 273 12.23 -4.75 -17.19
C MET A 273 11.44 -3.59 -16.56
N THR A 274 10.69 -3.86 -15.49
CA THR A 274 10.13 -2.81 -14.64
C THR A 274 11.20 -2.35 -13.66
N LYS A 275 11.57 -1.07 -13.75
CA LYS A 275 12.55 -0.43 -12.86
C LYS A 275 11.84 0.46 -11.86
N VAL A 276 12.28 0.44 -10.61
CA VAL A 276 11.71 1.30 -9.55
C VAL A 276 12.83 2.10 -8.91
N SER A 277 12.81 3.42 -9.11
CA SER A 277 13.81 4.34 -8.56
C SER A 277 13.21 5.22 -7.47
N LEU A 278 13.84 5.26 -6.30
CA LEU A 278 13.44 6.16 -5.22
C LEU A 278 13.82 7.61 -5.57
N LEU A 279 12.84 8.45 -5.86
CA LEU A 279 13.06 9.85 -6.19
C LEU A 279 13.17 10.72 -4.94
N TRP A 280 12.29 10.53 -3.97
CA TRP A 280 12.31 11.32 -2.74
C TRP A 280 11.77 10.53 -1.56
N ARG A 281 12.44 10.68 -0.42
CA ARG A 281 12.00 10.21 0.88
C ARG A 281 12.14 11.36 1.89
N ARG A 282 11.18 11.44 2.81
CA ARG A 282 11.09 12.52 3.80
C ARG A 282 12.35 12.69 4.65
N GLU A 283 12.99 11.58 5.02
CA GLU A 283 14.23 11.55 5.80
C GLU A 283 15.47 12.03 5.01
N GLY A 284 15.32 12.39 3.73
CA GLY A 284 16.40 12.92 2.88
C GLY A 284 17.15 11.87 2.07
N SER A 285 16.58 10.66 1.93
CA SER A 285 17.07 9.62 1.02
C SER A 285 16.38 9.74 -0.36
N GLY A 286 16.94 9.10 -1.39
CA GLY A 286 16.45 9.16 -2.77
C GLY A 286 17.30 10.06 -3.67
N LEU A 287 16.91 10.14 -4.94
CA LEU A 287 17.62 10.91 -5.96
C LEU A 287 17.58 12.42 -5.71
N TYR A 288 16.46 12.92 -5.20
CA TYR A 288 16.23 14.34 -4.92
C TYR A 288 16.03 14.57 -3.43
N THR A 289 16.69 15.60 -2.91
CA THR A 289 16.42 16.07 -1.56
C THR A 289 15.22 17.02 -1.54
N THR A 290 14.64 17.25 -0.36
CA THR A 290 13.60 18.28 -0.18
C THR A 290 14.05 19.66 -0.63
N ARG A 291 15.35 19.97 -0.54
CA ARG A 291 15.93 21.23 -1.01
C ARG A 291 15.96 21.31 -2.53
N ASP A 292 16.28 20.21 -3.21
CA ASP A 292 16.32 20.18 -4.68
C ASP A 292 14.93 20.38 -5.27
N LEU A 293 13.91 19.74 -4.69
CA LEU A 293 12.51 19.89 -5.09
C LEU A 293 11.90 21.27 -4.72
N ALA A 294 12.53 22.02 -3.81
CA ALA A 294 12.07 23.35 -3.40
C ALA A 294 12.60 24.49 -4.30
N LYS A 295 13.66 24.25 -5.08
CA LYS A 295 14.25 25.25 -5.98
C LYS A 295 13.19 25.75 -6.98
N ARG A 296 13.09 27.08 -7.13
CA ARG A 296 12.22 27.72 -8.15
C ARG A 296 12.97 27.76 -9.49
N GLY A 297 12.24 27.71 -10.61
CA GLY A 297 12.83 27.73 -11.96
C GLY A 297 13.32 26.38 -12.47
N GLN A 298 12.80 25.27 -11.94
CA GLN A 298 13.14 23.92 -12.38
C GLN A 298 12.50 23.62 -13.75
N VAL A 299 13.32 23.36 -14.77
CA VAL A 299 12.88 23.10 -16.16
C VAL A 299 12.61 21.62 -16.42
N HIS A 300 13.19 20.72 -15.61
CA HIS A 300 13.17 19.30 -15.89
C HIS A 300 11.80 18.65 -15.53
N PRO A 301 11.11 17.97 -16.48
CA PRO A 301 9.75 17.45 -16.27
C PRO A 301 9.65 16.44 -15.12
N GLN A 302 10.60 15.51 -15.01
CA GLN A 302 10.68 14.56 -13.89
C GLN A 302 10.71 15.26 -12.53
N LEU A 303 11.45 16.37 -12.40
CA LEU A 303 11.61 17.06 -11.12
C LEU A 303 10.37 17.90 -10.80
N ALA A 304 9.76 18.53 -11.82
CA ALA A 304 8.49 19.23 -11.69
C ALA A 304 7.38 18.28 -11.19
N LYS A 305 7.23 17.11 -11.82
CA LYS A 305 6.25 16.10 -11.38
C LYS A 305 6.60 15.52 -10.02
N ALA A 306 7.87 15.16 -9.76
CA ALA A 306 8.29 14.67 -8.44
C ALA A 306 7.98 15.66 -7.32
N LYS A 307 8.11 16.97 -7.58
CA LYS A 307 7.72 18.02 -6.65
C LYS A 307 6.21 18.04 -6.39
N GLN A 308 5.38 17.98 -7.43
CA GLN A 308 3.92 17.95 -7.30
C GLN A 308 3.47 16.74 -6.48
N VAL A 309 3.98 15.56 -6.83
CA VAL A 309 3.67 14.31 -6.14
C VAL A 309 4.15 14.34 -4.69
N LYS A 310 5.34 14.87 -4.40
CA LYS A 310 5.82 15.07 -3.03
C LYS A 310 4.88 15.97 -2.23
N ASP A 311 4.45 17.09 -2.81
CA ASP A 311 3.52 18.02 -2.15
C ASP A 311 2.15 17.37 -1.94
N TRP A 312 1.69 16.53 -2.88
CA TRP A 312 0.48 15.71 -2.74
C TRP A 312 0.63 14.67 -1.63
N VAL A 313 1.72 13.89 -1.59
CA VAL A 313 1.98 12.88 -0.55
C VAL A 313 1.93 13.50 0.85
N LEU A 314 2.57 14.66 1.02
CA LEU A 314 2.59 15.36 2.30
C LEU A 314 1.19 15.84 2.75
N LYS A 315 0.31 16.18 1.80
CA LYS A 315 -1.06 16.63 2.07
C LYS A 315 -2.03 15.45 2.26
N PHE A 316 -1.96 14.45 1.38
CA PHE A 316 -2.94 13.38 1.25
C PHE A 316 -2.60 12.15 2.11
N VAL A 317 -1.37 11.64 2.00
CA VAL A 317 -0.94 10.44 2.75
C VAL A 317 -0.70 10.76 4.24
N GLY A 318 -0.54 12.05 4.55
CA GLY A 318 -0.35 12.61 5.89
C GLY A 318 1.09 12.47 6.39
N ALA A 319 1.49 13.27 7.39
CA ALA A 319 2.78 13.10 8.06
C ALA A 319 2.68 12.01 9.14
N HIS A 320 3.62 11.06 9.20
CA HIS A 320 3.74 10.16 10.35
C HIS A 320 3.78 11.00 11.65
N VAL A 321 2.95 10.65 12.65
CA VAL A 321 2.66 11.42 13.89
C VAL A 321 3.88 11.65 14.81
N GLY A 322 5.08 11.19 14.41
CA GLY A 322 6.31 11.33 15.20
C GLY A 322 7.21 12.52 14.83
N VAL A 323 6.91 13.26 13.77
CA VAL A 323 7.80 14.34 13.29
C VAL A 323 7.19 15.70 13.64
N ARG A 324 7.70 16.29 14.73
CA ARG A 324 7.39 17.67 15.15
C ARG A 324 7.81 18.66 14.07
N THR A 325 6.91 19.05 13.19
CA THR A 325 7.06 20.27 12.40
C THR A 325 6.89 21.48 13.32
N ARG A 326 7.96 22.28 13.48
CA ARG A 326 7.87 23.58 14.13
C ARG A 326 6.96 24.50 13.30
N ALA A 327 6.04 25.19 13.99
CA ALA A 327 5.03 26.15 13.53
C ALA A 327 3.76 25.52 12.89
N ARG A 328 2.68 25.34 13.67
CA ARG A 328 1.59 26.30 14.01
C ARG A 328 0.71 26.74 12.83
N THR A 329 -0.40 26.05 12.65
CA THR A 329 -1.74 26.62 12.84
C THR A 329 -2.65 25.45 13.14
N ALA A 330 -3.51 25.59 14.16
CA ALA A 330 -4.46 24.58 14.56
C ALA A 330 -5.39 24.26 13.39
N ARG A 331 -5.03 23.25 12.60
CA ARG A 331 -6.00 22.59 11.74
C ARG A 331 -6.83 21.77 12.69
N VAL A 332 -8.13 22.07 12.74
CA VAL A 332 -9.15 21.24 13.37
C VAL A 332 -8.97 19.85 12.76
N SER A 333 -8.28 18.97 13.47
CA SER A 333 -8.31 17.56 13.17
C SER A 333 -9.69 17.08 13.58
N TRP A 334 -10.42 16.42 12.68
CA TRP A 334 -11.66 15.70 13.02
C TRP A 334 -11.46 14.65 14.15
N ASP A 335 -10.19 14.37 14.51
CA ASP A 335 -9.75 13.56 15.64
C ASP A 335 -9.72 14.27 17.01
N LYS A 336 -10.02 15.57 17.08
CA LYS A 336 -10.12 16.27 18.37
C LYS A 336 -11.58 16.18 18.82
N PRO A 337 -11.89 15.54 19.97
CA PRO A 337 -13.23 15.67 20.52
C PRO A 337 -13.56 17.16 20.77
N PRO A 338 -14.84 17.55 20.76
CA PRO A 338 -15.24 18.91 21.13
C PRO A 338 -14.56 19.31 22.44
N ASP A 339 -14.13 20.56 22.55
CA ASP A 339 -13.60 21.05 23.81
C ASP A 339 -14.72 20.92 24.86
N ASP A 340 -14.45 20.19 25.95
CA ASP A 340 -15.37 20.02 27.08
C ASP A 340 -15.70 21.42 27.62
N THR A 341 -16.90 21.88 27.34
CA THR A 341 -17.49 23.03 28.03
C THR A 341 -18.21 22.50 29.27
N GLN A 342 -17.47 22.38 30.36
CA GLN A 342 -18.01 22.46 31.72
C GLN A 342 -17.18 23.42 32.55
#